data_AF-T1GQW9-F1
#
_entry.id   AF-T1GQW9-F1
#
_cell.length_a   1.000
_cell.length_b   1.000
_cell.length_c   1.000
_cell.angle_alpha   90.00
_cell.angle_beta   90.00
_cell.angle_gamma   90.00
#
_symmetry.space_group_name_H-M   'P 1'
#
loop_
_entity.id
_entity.type
_entity.pdbx_description
1 polymer ?
#
loop_
_entity_poly.entity_id
_entity_poly.type
_entity_poly.pdbx_seq_one_letter_code
_entity_poly.pdbx_strand_id
1 'polypeptide(L)'
;MSEILNNRPVITWGIIVINDDRNSSYLRAIDEVANNDPQMIFFLVPNNNAERYGTIKKRTCVDRAIPTQVVTSKTANNQRGLMSVATKVAIQINCKLGCAAWMIDLPLNGLMTIGFDIVKSSRDKSMAYGGLVATMDMKINGGGACRPVHACDVEFTKIG
;
A
#
# COMPACT_ATOMS: atom_id res chain seq x y z
N MET A 1 -25.15 16.16 -15.12
CA MET A 1 -24.24 16.62 -14.04
C MET A 1 -24.60 16.02 -12.68
N SER A 2 -25.83 15.52 -12.47
CA SER A 2 -26.30 14.91 -11.21
C SER A 2 -26.02 13.39 -11.06
N GLU A 3 -25.74 12.66 -12.14
CA GLU A 3 -25.47 11.20 -12.08
C GLU A 3 -24.05 10.81 -11.64
N ILE A 4 -23.07 11.71 -11.75
CA ILE A 4 -21.67 11.43 -11.38
C ILE A 4 -21.45 11.53 -9.86
N LEU A 5 -22.38 12.16 -9.12
CA LEU A 5 -22.29 12.28 -7.66
C LEU A 5 -22.89 11.08 -6.91
N ASN A 6 -23.71 10.24 -7.57
CA ASN A 6 -24.38 9.09 -6.93
C ASN A 6 -23.57 7.79 -6.96
N ASN A 7 -22.45 7.75 -7.69
CA ASN A 7 -21.61 6.55 -7.79
C ASN A 7 -20.25 6.71 -7.09
N ARG A 8 -20.17 7.57 -6.06
CA ARG A 8 -19.04 7.45 -5.15
C ARG A 8 -19.22 6.15 -4.37
N PRO A 9 -18.22 5.25 -4.30
CA PRO A 9 -18.31 4.12 -3.40
C PRO A 9 -18.63 4.68 -2.01
N VAL A 10 -19.74 4.27 -1.44
CA VAL A 10 -20.05 4.56 -0.04
C VAL A 10 -18.86 4.00 0.73
N ILE A 11 -18.04 4.87 1.32
CA ILE A 11 -16.88 4.42 2.09
C ILE A 11 -17.45 3.78 3.35
N THR A 12 -17.74 2.48 3.27
CA THR A 12 -18.22 1.69 4.39
C THR A 12 -17.04 1.48 5.33
N TRP A 13 -16.97 2.28 6.37
CA TRP A 13 -15.99 2.12 7.43
C TRP A 13 -16.40 0.95 8.32
N GLY A 14 -15.60 -0.11 8.33
CA GLY A 14 -15.77 -1.26 9.20
C GLY A 14 -14.60 -1.39 10.17
N ILE A 15 -14.88 -1.70 11.43
CA ILE A 15 -13.87 -2.07 12.43
C ILE A 15 -14.10 -3.53 12.79
N ILE A 16 -13.07 -4.36 12.61
CA ILE A 16 -13.07 -5.74 13.09
C ILE A 16 -12.05 -5.85 14.21
N VAL A 17 -12.51 -6.29 15.37
CA VAL A 17 -11.65 -6.56 16.52
C VAL A 17 -11.26 -8.02 16.50
N ILE A 18 -9.96 -8.28 16.47
CA ILE A 18 -9.40 -9.62 16.56
C ILE A 18 -8.88 -9.79 17.99
N ASN A 19 -9.43 -10.76 18.71
CA ASN A 19 -9.14 -10.98 20.13
C ASN A 19 -7.91 -11.87 20.38
N ASP A 20 -7.36 -12.50 19.34
CA ASP A 20 -6.23 -13.41 19.41
C ASP A 20 -5.09 -13.01 18.45
N ASP A 21 -3.87 -13.45 18.77
CA ASP A 21 -2.69 -13.17 17.93
C ASP A 21 -2.40 -14.29 16.92
N ARG A 22 -3.43 -15.06 16.54
CA ARG A 22 -3.28 -16.23 15.67
C ARG A 22 -3.39 -15.84 14.21
N ASN A 23 -2.45 -16.31 13.39
CA ASN A 23 -2.44 -16.07 11.94
C ASN A 23 -3.78 -16.45 11.26
N SER A 24 -4.41 -17.55 11.68
CA SER A 24 -5.70 -18.01 11.15
C SER A 24 -6.82 -16.98 11.31
N SER A 25 -6.83 -16.26 12.43
CA SER A 25 -7.88 -15.30 12.76
C SER A 25 -7.73 -14.02 11.94
N TYR A 26 -6.49 -13.58 11.71
CA TYR A 26 -6.18 -12.50 10.77
C TYR A 26 -6.57 -12.87 9.34
N LEU A 27 -6.26 -14.08 8.89
CA LEU A 27 -6.64 -14.55 7.55
C LEU A 27 -8.15 -14.55 7.35
N ARG A 28 -8.90 -15.06 8.33
CA ARG A 28 -10.37 -15.07 8.26
C ARG A 28 -10.96 -13.66 8.22
N ALA A 29 -10.47 -12.76 9.08
CA ALA A 29 -10.92 -11.37 9.09
C ALA A 29 -10.60 -10.65 7.77
N ILE A 30 -9.43 -10.91 7.17
CA ILE A 30 -9.07 -10.37 5.84
C ILE A 30 -10.06 -10.86 4.79
N ASP A 31 -10.38 -12.16 4.80
CA ASP A 31 -11.30 -12.74 3.81
C ASP A 31 -12.73 -12.21 3.97
N GLU A 32 -13.20 -12.00 5.20
CA GLU A 32 -14.49 -11.38 5.48
C GLU A 32 -14.54 -9.92 4.97
N VAL A 33 -13.50 -9.13 5.23
CA VAL A 33 -13.43 -7.72 4.80
C VAL A 33 -13.26 -7.61 3.29
N ALA A 34 -12.45 -8.47 2.68
CA ALA A 34 -12.17 -8.47 1.25
C ALA A 34 -13.44 -8.69 0.40
N ASN A 35 -14.46 -9.35 0.94
CA ASN A 35 -15.74 -9.54 0.23
C ASN A 35 -16.54 -8.23 0.06
N ASN A 36 -16.20 -7.19 0.82
CA ASN A 36 -16.83 -5.86 0.70
C ASN A 36 -16.06 -4.92 -0.25
N ASP A 37 -15.06 -5.42 -0.98
CA ASP A 37 -14.22 -4.66 -1.90
C ASP A 37 -13.66 -3.34 -1.30
N PRO A 38 -12.89 -3.43 -0.20
CA PRO A 38 -12.37 -2.25 0.47
C PRO A 38 -11.28 -1.58 -0.36
N GLN A 39 -11.28 -0.24 -0.39
CA GLN A 39 -10.20 0.51 -1.05
C GLN A 39 -8.83 0.32 -0.35
N MET A 40 -8.82 0.07 0.96
CA MET A 40 -7.61 -0.18 1.75
C MET A 40 -7.98 -0.85 3.08
N ILE A 41 -7.07 -1.66 3.63
CA ILE A 41 -7.19 -2.19 5.01
C ILE A 41 -6.05 -1.65 5.89
N PHE A 42 -6.42 -1.08 7.05
CA PHE A 42 -5.48 -0.63 8.07
C PHE A 42 -5.44 -1.63 9.23
N PHE A 43 -4.25 -2.14 9.56
CA PHE A 43 -4.03 -3.07 10.66
C PHE A 43 -3.33 -2.36 11.81
N LEU A 44 -3.96 -2.39 12.98
CA LEU A 44 -3.30 -2.08 14.24
C LEU A 44 -2.91 -3.38 14.94
N VAL A 45 -1.62 -3.64 15.10
CA VAL A 45 -1.11 -4.89 15.65
C VAL A 45 -0.36 -4.69 16.98
N PRO A 46 -0.47 -5.61 17.96
CA PRO A 46 0.07 -5.37 19.30
C PRO A 46 1.61 -5.39 19.36
N ASN A 47 2.25 -6.22 18.55
CA ASN A 47 3.69 -6.51 18.59
C ASN A 47 4.32 -6.51 17.17
N ASN A 48 5.64 -6.55 17.07
CA ASN A 48 6.35 -6.66 15.79
C ASN A 48 6.62 -8.14 15.46
N ASN A 49 5.58 -8.90 15.12
CA ASN A 49 5.72 -10.30 14.71
C ASN A 49 5.87 -10.40 13.18
N ALA A 50 7.06 -10.82 12.73
CA ALA A 50 7.41 -10.94 11.32
C ALA A 50 6.60 -12.01 10.57
N GLU A 51 6.25 -13.11 11.25
CA GLU A 51 5.47 -14.20 10.65
C GLU A 51 4.03 -13.75 10.35
N ARG A 52 3.40 -13.07 11.32
CA ARG A 52 2.07 -12.48 11.15
C ARG A 52 2.08 -11.43 10.04
N TYR A 53 3.08 -10.54 10.05
CA TYR A 53 3.23 -9.53 9.00
C TYR A 53 3.35 -10.16 7.61
N GLY A 54 4.19 -11.19 7.46
CA GLY A 54 4.36 -11.92 6.22
C GLY A 54 3.06 -12.60 5.75
N THR A 55 2.30 -13.18 6.69
CA THR A 55 1.02 -13.83 6.39
C THR A 55 -0.04 -12.83 5.93
N ILE A 56 -0.18 -11.70 6.63
CA ILE A 56 -1.09 -10.61 6.24
C ILE A 56 -0.73 -10.11 4.84
N LYS A 57 0.55 -9.76 4.60
CA LYS A 57 0.99 -9.23 3.31
C LYS A 57 0.83 -10.22 2.18
N LYS A 58 1.11 -11.51 2.41
CA LYS A 58 0.88 -12.55 1.42
C LYS A 58 -0.60 -12.62 1.05
N ARG A 59 -1.50 -12.72 2.03
CA ARG A 59 -2.94 -12.82 1.77
C ARG A 59 -3.49 -11.59 1.06
N THR A 60 -3.08 -10.39 1.48
CA THR A 60 -3.65 -9.15 0.94
C THR A 60 -3.08 -8.79 -0.42
N CYS A 61 -1.77 -8.91 -0.61
CA CYS A 61 -1.10 -8.47 -1.84
C CYS A 61 -1.06 -9.55 -2.92
N VAL A 62 -0.98 -10.84 -2.56
CA VAL A 62 -0.91 -11.94 -3.54
C VAL A 62 -2.30 -12.47 -3.88
N ASP A 63 -3.16 -12.70 -2.87
CA ASP A 63 -4.44 -13.39 -3.12
C ASP A 63 -5.61 -12.43 -3.40
N ARG A 64 -5.61 -11.23 -2.81
CA ARG A 64 -6.74 -10.28 -2.89
C ARG A 64 -6.43 -8.96 -3.61
N ALA A 65 -5.17 -8.65 -3.87
CA ALA A 65 -4.70 -7.38 -4.46
C ALA A 65 -5.21 -6.10 -3.76
N ILE A 66 -5.38 -6.14 -2.42
CA ILE A 66 -5.85 -4.99 -1.63
C ILE A 66 -4.64 -4.28 -1.00
N PRO A 67 -4.51 -2.94 -1.12
CA PRO A 67 -3.45 -2.20 -0.48
C PRO A 67 -3.66 -2.18 1.04
N THR A 68 -2.59 -2.36 1.80
CA THR A 68 -2.67 -2.48 3.26
C THR A 68 -1.60 -1.68 3.99
N GLN A 69 -1.98 -1.09 5.13
CA GLN A 69 -1.08 -0.38 6.05
C GLN A 69 -1.09 -1.08 7.40
N VAL A 70 0.09 -1.46 7.90
CA VAL A 70 0.23 -2.11 9.21
C VAL A 70 0.98 -1.16 10.15
N VAL A 71 0.43 -0.92 11.34
CA VAL A 71 1.04 -0.08 12.38
C VAL A 71 1.00 -0.84 13.71
N THR A 72 2.09 -0.78 14.45
CA THR A 72 2.17 -1.42 15.76
C THR A 72 1.54 -0.53 16.84
N SER A 73 0.82 -1.09 17.79
CA SER A 73 0.20 -0.36 18.91
C SER A 73 1.23 0.43 19.72
N LYS A 74 2.47 -0.04 19.84
CA LYS A 74 3.59 0.71 20.44
C LYS A 74 3.82 2.06 19.75
N THR A 75 3.70 2.09 18.42
CA THR A 75 3.88 3.29 17.61
C THR A 75 2.67 4.22 17.71
N ALA A 76 1.47 3.66 17.80
CA ALA A 76 0.24 4.43 17.99
C ALA A 76 0.12 5.05 19.40
N ASN A 77 0.63 4.38 20.43
CA ASN A 77 0.53 4.84 21.83
C ASN A 77 1.68 5.78 22.24
N ASN A 78 2.69 5.98 21.40
CA ASN A 78 3.77 6.91 21.71
C ASN A 78 3.31 8.36 21.45
N GLN A 79 2.81 9.02 22.50
CA GLN A 79 2.34 10.41 22.43
C GLN A 79 3.44 11.39 21.98
N ARG A 80 4.72 11.08 22.28
CA ARG A 80 5.85 11.93 21.89
C ARG A 80 6.19 11.69 20.43
N GLY A 81 5.71 12.59 19.56
CA GLY A 81 5.94 12.50 18.11
C GLY A 81 4.84 11.75 17.34
N LEU A 82 3.69 11.47 17.96
CA LEU A 82 2.55 10.84 17.30
C LEU A 82 2.12 11.60 16.04
N MET A 83 2.12 12.93 16.08
CA MET A 83 1.78 13.77 14.94
C MET A 83 2.72 13.50 13.75
N SER A 84 4.03 13.45 13.98
CA SER A 84 5.01 13.16 12.92
C SER A 84 4.87 11.74 12.37
N VAL A 85 4.55 10.77 13.23
CA VAL A 85 4.26 9.39 12.81
C VAL A 85 2.99 9.32 11.97
N ALA A 86 1.92 9.96 12.42
CA ALA A 86 0.64 10.02 11.71
C ALA A 86 0.79 10.66 10.34
N THR A 87 1.55 11.77 10.23
CA THR A 87 1.85 12.41 8.94
C THR A 87 2.57 11.47 7.99
N LYS A 88 3.58 10.72 8.47
CA LYS A 88 4.28 9.72 7.64
C LYS A 88 3.37 8.60 7.17
N VAL A 89 2.47 8.13 8.04
CA VAL A 89 1.49 7.10 7.70
C VAL A 89 0.48 7.62 6.68
N ALA A 90 -0.02 8.85 6.85
CA ALA A 90 -0.94 9.48 5.90
C ALA A 90 -0.32 9.62 4.51
N ILE A 91 0.94 10.05 4.43
CA ILE A 91 1.69 10.11 3.18
C ILE A 91 1.80 8.72 2.53
N GLN A 92 2.12 7.69 3.31
CA GLN A 92 2.21 6.31 2.78
C GLN A 92 0.86 5.79 2.28
N ILE A 93 -0.23 6.14 2.96
CA ILE A 93 -1.59 5.79 2.53
C ILE A 93 -1.89 6.44 1.19
N ASN A 94 -1.59 7.74 1.02
CA ASN A 94 -1.75 8.43 -0.26
C ASN A 94 -0.96 7.75 -1.38
N CYS A 95 0.30 7.39 -1.13
CA CYS A 95 1.12 6.68 -2.13
C CYS A 95 0.56 5.30 -2.49
N LYS A 96 -0.02 4.56 -1.54
CA LYS A 96 -0.65 3.26 -1.78
C LYS A 96 -1.96 3.32 -2.56
N LEU A 97 -2.61 4.49 -2.56
CA LEU A 97 -3.82 4.75 -3.34
C LEU A 97 -3.50 5.33 -4.73
N GLY A 98 -2.22 5.44 -5.11
CA GLY A 98 -1.78 5.94 -6.42
C GLY A 98 -1.55 7.46 -6.47
N CYS A 99 -1.51 8.15 -5.34
CA CYS A 99 -1.27 9.60 -5.28
C CYS A 99 0.20 9.94 -5.00
N ALA A 100 0.70 11.04 -5.57
CA ALA A 100 2.01 11.59 -5.23
C ALA A 100 1.89 12.50 -4.02
N ALA A 101 2.74 12.30 -3.02
CA ALA A 101 2.82 13.23 -1.89
C ALA A 101 3.42 14.59 -2.28
N TRP A 102 4.40 14.59 -3.19
CA TRP A 102 5.01 15.78 -3.77
C TRP A 102 5.62 15.43 -5.14
N MET A 103 5.86 16.46 -5.95
CA MET A 103 6.59 16.35 -7.23
C MET A 103 7.56 17.52 -7.35
N ILE A 104 8.67 17.31 -8.05
CA ILE A 104 9.61 18.37 -8.42
C ILE A 104 9.30 18.83 -9.85
N ASP A 105 9.50 20.11 -10.12
CA ASP A 105 9.41 20.63 -11.49
C ASP A 105 10.71 20.31 -12.23
N LEU A 106 10.59 19.59 -13.34
CA LEU A 106 11.74 19.17 -14.14
C LEU A 106 11.61 19.82 -15.53
N PRO A 107 12.60 20.61 -15.99
CA PRO A 107 12.52 21.32 -17.27
C PRO A 107 12.75 20.42 -18.50
N LEU A 108 12.40 19.13 -18.41
CA LEU A 108 12.58 18.12 -19.45
C LEU A 108 11.24 17.46 -19.75
N ASN A 109 10.88 17.39 -21.04
CA ASN A 109 9.64 16.74 -21.49
C ASN A 109 9.95 15.33 -21.99
N GLY A 110 9.11 14.35 -21.65
CA GLY A 110 9.24 12.98 -22.17
C GLY A 110 10.40 12.18 -21.56
N LEU A 111 10.86 12.56 -20.36
CA LEU A 111 11.87 11.81 -19.63
C LEU A 111 11.21 10.65 -18.88
N MET A 112 11.57 9.42 -19.24
CA MET A 112 11.25 8.20 -18.48
C MET A 112 12.49 7.75 -17.72
N THR A 113 12.42 7.75 -16.39
CA THR A 113 13.46 7.20 -15.52
C THR A 113 13.05 5.79 -15.12
N ILE A 114 13.97 4.83 -15.27
CA ILE A 114 13.77 3.43 -14.89
C ILE A 114 14.78 3.08 -13.80
N GLY A 115 14.30 2.57 -12.68
CA GLY A 115 15.08 1.92 -11.64
C GLY A 115 14.87 0.42 -11.68
N PHE A 116 15.93 -0.34 -11.46
CA PHE A 116 15.86 -1.80 -11.36
C PHE A 116 16.77 -2.26 -10.23
N ASP A 117 16.26 -3.18 -9.40
CA ASP A 117 17.00 -3.77 -8.29
C ASP A 117 16.72 -5.28 -8.20
N ILE A 118 17.69 -6.05 -7.71
CA ILE A 118 17.57 -7.51 -7.53
C ILE A 118 17.85 -7.85 -6.07
N VAL A 119 16.89 -8.52 -5.43
CA VAL A 119 17.04 -9.05 -4.08
C VAL A 119 17.03 -10.57 -4.06
N LYS A 120 17.98 -11.18 -3.35
CA LYS A 120 18.00 -12.63 -3.13
C LYS A 120 17.02 -13.01 -2.03
N SER A 121 16.30 -14.12 -2.23
CA SER A 121 15.38 -14.63 -1.22
C SER A 121 16.14 -15.11 0.02
N SER A 122 15.66 -14.71 1.20
CA SER A 122 16.21 -15.22 2.47
C SER A 122 15.80 -16.66 2.76
N ARG A 123 14.73 -17.16 2.12
CA ARG A 123 14.22 -18.53 2.33
C ARG A 123 14.88 -19.54 1.42
N ASP A 124 15.20 -19.14 0.20
CA ASP A 124 15.83 -20.00 -0.79
C ASP A 124 16.92 -19.24 -1.53
N LYS A 125 18.18 -19.63 -1.32
CA LYS A 125 19.34 -18.96 -1.92
C LYS A 125 19.39 -19.12 -3.45
N SER A 126 18.65 -20.07 -4.01
CA SER A 126 18.53 -20.26 -5.45
C SER A 126 17.54 -19.30 -6.11
N MET A 127 16.75 -18.57 -5.31
CA MET A 127 15.67 -17.71 -5.78
C MET A 127 16.05 -16.24 -5.62
N ALA A 128 15.88 -15.46 -6.69
CA ALA A 128 15.99 -14.00 -6.65
C ALA A 128 14.68 -13.33 -7.13
N TYR A 129 14.45 -12.13 -6.66
CA TYR A 129 13.32 -11.29 -7.06
C TYR A 129 13.87 -9.99 -7.64
N GLY A 130 13.46 -9.68 -8.86
CA GLY A 130 13.71 -8.36 -9.47
C GLY A 130 12.55 -7.42 -9.15
N GLY A 131 12.86 -6.18 -8.80
CA GLY A 131 11.90 -5.08 -8.75
C GLY A 131 12.26 -4.04 -9.80
N LEU A 132 11.34 -3.76 -10.71
CA LEU A 132 11.44 -2.67 -11.67
C LEU A 132 10.55 -1.52 -11.21
N VAL A 133 10.98 -0.28 -11.43
CA VAL A 133 10.18 0.92 -11.21
C VAL A 133 10.43 1.83 -12.39
N ALA A 134 9.37 2.37 -13.00
CA ALA A 134 9.51 3.29 -14.10
C ALA A 134 8.61 4.50 -13.91
N THR A 135 9.11 5.70 -14.21
CA THR A 135 8.28 6.91 -14.25
C THR A 135 7.70 7.06 -15.65
N MET A 136 6.39 7.06 -15.80
CA MET A 136 5.78 7.39 -17.09
C MET A 136 5.39 8.88 -17.11
N ASP A 137 5.78 9.62 -18.15
CA ASP A 137 5.32 10.98 -18.38
C ASP A 137 4.19 10.95 -19.41
N MET A 138 2.95 10.79 -18.96
CA MET A 138 1.79 11.06 -19.82
C MET A 138 1.32 12.48 -19.52
N LYS A 139 1.48 13.38 -20.48
CA LYS A 139 0.97 14.76 -20.41
C LYS A 139 -0.53 14.77 -20.09
N ILE A 140 -0.90 14.89 -18.82
CA ILE A 140 -2.28 15.17 -18.40
C ILE A 140 -2.42 16.70 -18.32
N ASN A 141 -2.92 17.30 -19.42
CA ASN A 141 -3.32 18.70 -19.50
C ASN A 141 -4.61 18.96 -18.67
N GLY A 142 -4.53 18.87 -17.34
CA GLY A 142 -5.68 19.15 -16.47
C GLY A 142 -5.24 19.63 -15.08
N GLY A 143 -5.56 20.89 -14.75
CA GLY A 143 -5.29 21.47 -13.45
C GLY A 143 -6.05 20.76 -12.33
N GLY A 144 -5.32 20.21 -11.36
CA GLY A 144 -5.88 19.61 -10.14
C GLY A 144 -4.76 19.19 -9.18
N ALA A 145 -4.90 19.51 -7.91
CA ALA A 145 -3.86 19.40 -6.86
C ALA A 145 -3.50 17.96 -6.43
N CYS A 146 -4.06 16.93 -7.07
CA CYS A 146 -3.65 15.54 -6.93
C CYS A 146 -3.23 15.04 -8.30
N ARG A 147 -1.92 15.06 -8.57
CA ARG A 147 -1.37 14.41 -9.74
C ARG A 147 -1.28 12.91 -9.44
N PRO A 148 -1.92 12.03 -10.23
CA PRO A 148 -1.68 10.59 -10.09
C PRO A 148 -0.18 10.37 -10.27
N VAL A 149 0.45 9.60 -9.38
CA VAL A 149 1.78 9.09 -9.71
C VAL A 149 1.51 8.09 -10.80
N HIS A 150 1.88 8.48 -12.01
CA HIS A 150 2.15 7.57 -13.10
C HIS A 150 2.87 6.33 -12.53
N ALA A 151 2.26 5.18 -12.75
CA ALA A 151 2.47 3.94 -12.03
C ALA A 151 3.93 3.65 -11.69
N CYS A 152 4.23 3.47 -10.40
CA CYS A 152 5.29 2.54 -10.00
C CYS A 152 4.75 1.13 -10.27
N ASP A 153 4.86 0.64 -11.50
CA ASP A 153 4.67 -0.80 -11.75
C ASP A 153 5.85 -1.53 -11.11
N VAL A 154 5.68 -1.89 -9.83
CA VAL A 154 6.61 -2.76 -9.12
C VAL A 154 6.30 -4.18 -9.53
N GLU A 155 6.81 -4.58 -10.69
CA GLU A 155 6.71 -5.95 -11.14
C GLU A 155 7.75 -6.80 -10.40
N PHE A 156 7.29 -7.66 -9.51
CA PHE A 156 8.12 -8.64 -8.82
C PHE A 156 8.23 -9.90 -9.66
N THR A 157 9.27 -9.98 -10.49
CA THR A 157 9.54 -11.19 -11.26
C THR A 157 10.45 -12.12 -10.50
N LYS A 158 10.06 -13.40 -10.42
CA LYS A 158 10.91 -14.49 -9.92
C LYS A 158 12.00 -14.75 -10.97
N ILE A 159 13.26 -14.59 -10.57
CA ILE A 159 14.44 -14.81 -11.41
C ILE A 159 15.14 -16.04 -10.84
N GLY A 160 15.01 -17.19 -11.52
CA GLY A 160 15.61 -18.48 -11.12
C GLY A 160 14.61 -19.53 -10.65
#